data_AF-X0ZLT8-F1
#
_entry.id   AF-X0ZLT8-F1
#
_cell.length_a   1.000
_cell.length_b   1.000
_cell.length_c   1.000
_cell.angle_alpha   90.00
_cell.angle_beta   90.00
_cell.angle_gamma   90.00
#
_symmetry.space_group_name_H-M   'P 1'
#
loop_
_entity.id
_entity.type
_entity.pdbx_description
1 polymer ?
#
loop_
_entity_poly.entity_id
_entity_poly.type
_entity_poly.pdbx_seq_one_letter_code
_entity_poly.pdbx_strand_id
1 'polypeptide(L)' 'MAIYIEEELCKGCGLCVHYCPKGVLEMSDRRNEKGYNVAVVANSEKCNACK' A
#
# COMPACT_ATOMS: atom_id res chain seq x y z
N MET A 1 -14.44 6.92 0.04
CA MET A 1 -13.96 5.77 0.82
C MET A 1 -12.45 5.83 0.80
N ALA A 2 -11.79 6.03 1.94
CA ALA A 2 -10.35 6.21 1.99
C ALA A 2 -9.70 4.97 2.61
N ILE A 3 -8.75 4.38 1.91
CA ILE A 3 -7.83 3.39 2.48
C ILE A 3 -6.52 4.11 2.81
N TYR A 4 -5.81 3.62 3.81
CA TYR A 4 -4.50 4.14 4.21
C TYR A 4 -3.58 2.99 4.59
N ILE A 5 -2.27 3.27 4.60
CA ILE A 5 -1.26 2.31 5.03
C ILE A 5 -0.57 2.91 6.25
N GLU A 6 -0.62 2.18 7.37
CA GLU A 6 0.17 2.50 8.55
C GLU A 6 1.62 2.05 8.33
N GLU A 7 2.48 3.01 7.99
CA GLU A 7 3.87 2.76 7.61
C GLU A 7 4.68 2.08 8.72
N GLU A 8 4.39 2.40 9.99
CA GLU A 8 5.03 1.80 11.16
C GLU A 8 4.76 0.30 11.29
N LEU A 9 3.62 -0.16 10.77
CA LEU A 9 3.21 -1.57 10.79
C LEU A 9 3.54 -2.29 9.46
N CYS A 10 3.76 -1.54 8.39
CA CYS A 10 4.06 -2.09 7.08
C CYS A 10 5.39 -2.87 7.08
N LYS A 11 5.35 -4.12 6.64
CA LYS A 11 6.53 -5.01 6.50
C LYS A 11 7.08 -5.07 5.08
N GLY A 12 6.56 -4.25 4.17
CA GLY A 12 7.00 -4.23 2.78
C GLY A 12 6.82 -5.54 1.99
N CYS A 13 5.86 -6.40 2.38
CA CYS A 13 5.69 -7.71 1.75
C CYS A 13 5.08 -7.68 0.34
N GLY A 14 4.52 -6.54 -0.09
CA GLY A 14 3.94 -6.37 -1.43
C GLY A 14 2.64 -7.13 -1.70
N LEU A 15 2.10 -7.89 -0.75
CA LEU A 15 0.88 -8.68 -0.97
C LEU A 15 -0.32 -7.80 -1.34
N CYS A 16 -0.51 -6.67 -0.66
CA CYS A 16 -1.61 -5.76 -0.96
C CYS A 16 -1.53 -5.16 -2.37
N VAL A 17 -0.32 -4.87 -2.86
CA VAL A 17 -0.07 -4.41 -4.23
C VAL A 17 -0.41 -5.50 -5.23
N HIS A 18 0.04 -6.74 -4.98
CA HIS A 18 -0.24 -7.88 -5.84
C HIS A 18 -1.75 -8.21 -5.93
N TYR A 19 -2.45 -8.16 -4.80
CA TYR A 19 -3.88 -8.50 -4.76
C TYR A 19 -4.80 -7.41 -5.29
N CYS A 20 -4.39 -6.14 -5.30
CA CYS A 20 -5.27 -5.06 -5.73
C CYS A 20 -5.45 -5.05 -7.26
N PRO A 21 -6.59 -5.50 -7.81
CA PRO A 21 -6.77 -5.58 -9.26
C PRO A 21 -6.94 -4.21 -9.91
N LYS A 22 -7.19 -3.17 -9.10
CA LYS A 22 -7.38 -1.79 -9.54
C LYS A 22 -6.10 -0.96 -9.55
N GLY A 23 -4.97 -1.52 -9.06
CA GLY A 23 -3.70 -0.80 -8.98
C GLY A 23 -3.77 0.42 -8.07
N VAL A 24 -4.51 0.33 -6.96
CA VAL A 24 -4.64 1.43 -6.00
C VAL A 24 -3.36 1.62 -5.18
N LEU A 25 -2.63 0.52 -4.97
CA LEU A 25 -1.47 0.44 -4.09
C LEU A 25 -0.20 0.18 -4.91
N GLU A 26 0.91 0.77 -4.48
CA GLU A 26 2.24 0.58 -5.09
C GLU A 26 3.31 0.45 -4.01
N MET A 27 4.45 -0.16 -4.36
CA MET A 27 5.63 -0.17 -3.48
C MET A 27 6.39 1.14 -3.65
N SER A 28 6.73 1.80 -2.54
CA SER A 28 7.56 3.00 -2.57
C SER A 28 9.03 2.69 -2.32
N ASP A 29 9.90 3.62 -2.72
CA ASP A 29 11.33 3.59 -2.38
C ASP A 29 11.61 4.11 -0.96
N ARG A 30 10.59 4.60 -0.24
CA ARG A 30 10.74 5.09 1.13
C ARG A 30 10.79 3.92 2.11
N ARG A 31 11.69 4.04 3.08
CA ARG A 31 11.82 3.09 4.18
C ARG A 31 11.22 3.64 5.47
N ASN A 32 10.52 2.78 6.22
CA ASN A 32 10.15 3.08 7.60
C ASN A 32 11.33 2.88 8.57
N GLU A 33 11.13 3.18 9.85
CA GLU A 33 12.14 3.01 10.90
C GLU A 33 12.68 1.58 11.02
N LYS A 34 11.89 0.59 10.61
CA LYS A 34 12.26 -0.83 10.60
C LYS A 34 13.05 -1.24 9.35
N GLY A 35 13.29 -0.31 8.42
CA GLY A 35 14.07 -0.52 7.20
C GLY A 35 13.30 -1.14 6.02
N TYR A 36 11.97 -1.32 6.12
CA TYR A 36 11.17 -1.89 5.05
C TYR A 36 10.79 -0.82 4.02
N ASN A 37 10.91 -1.15 2.73
CA ASN A 37 10.28 -0.37 1.66
C ASN A 37 8.75 -0.47 1.83
N VAL A 38 8.10 0.64 2.14
CA VAL A 38 6.67 0.63 2.49
C VAL A 38 5.79 0.71 1.25
N ALA A 39 4.62 0.09 1.31
CA ALA A 39 3.58 0.32 0.32
C ALA A 39 2.91 1.68 0.55
N VAL A 40 2.41 2.29 -0.52
CA VAL A 40 1.71 3.58 -0.51
C VAL A 40 0.41 3.50 -1.31
N VAL A 41 -0.50 4.42 -1.04
CA VAL A 41 -1.74 4.58 -1.82
C VAL A 41 -1.46 5.53 -2.98
N ALA A 42 -1.33 4.99 -4.19
CA ALA A 42 -0.99 5.75 -5.39
C ALA A 42 -2.23 6.30 -6.13
N ASN A 43 -3.30 5.49 -6.20
CA ASN A 43 -4.51 5.81 -6.98
C ASN A 43 -5.78 5.62 -6.13
N SER A 44 -5.91 6.40 -5.05
CA SER A 44 -7.01 6.25 -4.07
C SER A 44 -8.41 6.33 -4.68
N GLU A 45 -8.58 7.10 -5.75
CA GLU A 45 -9.82 7.31 -6.49
C GLU A 45 -10.32 6.05 -7.21
N LYS A 46 -9.43 5.08 -7.49
CA LYS A 46 -9.79 3.79 -8.11
C LYS A 46 -10.28 2.76 -7.10
N CYS A 47 -10.19 3.07 -5.81
CA CYS A 47 -10.60 2.15 -4.74
C CYS A 47 -12.12 2.00 -4.71
N ASN A 48 -12.59 0.76 -4.87
CA ASN A 48 -14.00 0.39 -4.78
C ASN A 48 -14.34 -0.39 -3.49
N ALA A 49 -13.41 -0.47 -2.53
CA ALA A 49 -13.56 -1.21 -1.27
C ALA A 49 -14.02 -2.67 -1.45
N CYS A 50 -13.44 -3.35 -2.44
CA CYS A 50 -13.57 -4.81 -2.55
C CYS A 50 -13.05 -5.50 -1.27
N LYS A 51 -13.62 -6.68 -0.98
CA LYS A 51 -13.20 -7.54 0.13
C LYS A 51 -12.08 -8.47 -0.28
#